data_AF-N1RZU9-F1
#
_entry.id   AF-N1RZU9-F1
#
_cell.length_a   1.000
_cell.length_b   1.000
_cell.length_c   1.000
_cell.angle_alpha   90.00
_cell.angle_beta   90.00
_cell.angle_gamma   90.00
#
_symmetry.space_group_name_H-M   'P 1'
#
loop_
_entity.id
_entity.type
_entity.pdbx_description
1 polymer ?
#
loop_
_entity_poly.entity_id
_entity_poly.type
_entity_poly.pdbx_seq_one_letter_code
_entity_poly.pdbx_strand_id
1 'polypeptide(L)'
;MEASKSYNSNYASSDITPDFYCPHNSILFPTWHRVYVLLFEQRLWEIMNSEIVPQVTGSQQAVWQEAANSWRLPYWDWAADPSVPSVVRGDNVSIVEFDGKTVISTSNPLYQFSTGAISTFQKTRSVPLFNDRSSLGQWTIFNDPPMAYTSGTSRWGLSNSLNNQDVLTPQQTAGIQNNHLVDLALQDPNWAVIKVGPNQDIPTGFNGSILDQVSPLFVPTNFDNYAEFATTAHGGNEPNGWLSLEMIHNYIHVMVGGLGWNLDPTQETGSGPANYSYGHMSDLGTAAYDPIFWLHHCNVDRQFAIYQYNNGKGQWFTGATADTDPTAQDSLYPFHTDTKFTNWNSDGVQDWTSLGYTYPDLAPETGPSGTAPLELVQKRLTEKYGVLRRVLHKVGSTQKIEGLDNDYVINVIYNRFDLNGISYSIHFFIGKESDIPKSPADYKLSVDYIGGIHTFSSNYWTRGNKNGVNCENCQKQQKIHQLSKGQVPVTLALLQRALNKDERWAAISHLGKDHVVEYMTKHLHWRAVAVSILLFPRPS
;
A
#
# COMPACT_ATOMS: atom_id res chain seq x y z
N MET A 1 9.95 23.66 3.31
CA MET A 1 10.69 22.43 3.66
C MET A 1 11.81 22.22 2.68
N GLU A 2 12.95 21.73 3.14
CA GLU A 2 14.05 21.31 2.27
C GLU A 2 14.45 19.86 2.60
N ALA A 3 14.75 19.04 1.60
CA ALA A 3 15.31 17.70 1.81
C ALA A 3 16.81 17.70 1.45
N SER A 4 17.68 17.17 2.31
CA SER A 4 19.10 17.06 1.97
C SER A 4 19.39 15.90 1.02
N LYS A 5 20.49 16.03 0.30
CA LYS A 5 21.04 14.95 -0.54
C LYS A 5 21.69 13.86 0.30
N SER A 6 22.32 14.20 1.43
CA SER A 6 23.02 13.28 2.32
C SER A 6 22.67 13.52 3.79
N TYR A 7 22.67 12.42 4.55
CA TYR A 7 22.55 12.43 6.00
C TYR A 7 23.85 11.88 6.61
N ASN A 8 24.44 12.62 7.55
CA ASN A 8 25.56 12.11 8.35
C ASN A 8 25.01 11.09 9.35
N SER A 9 25.08 9.81 8.99
CA SER A 9 24.97 8.75 10.00
C SER A 9 26.27 8.70 10.81
N ASN A 10 26.23 8.16 12.04
CA ASN A 10 27.45 7.87 12.83
C ASN A 10 28.38 6.82 12.16
N TYR A 11 28.05 6.37 10.94
CA TYR A 11 28.86 5.54 10.07
C TYR A 11 29.50 6.33 8.91
N ALA A 12 29.49 7.66 8.96
CA ALA A 12 30.03 8.54 7.93
C ALA A 12 31.57 8.50 7.85
N SER A 13 32.10 7.59 7.03
CA SER A 13 33.21 7.98 6.16
C SER A 13 32.67 8.87 5.05
N SER A 14 33.40 9.94 4.76
CA SER A 14 32.95 11.20 4.15
C SER A 14 32.52 11.21 2.68
N ASP A 15 31.71 10.26 2.18
CA ASP A 15 31.13 10.33 0.82
C ASP A 15 29.88 9.45 0.60
N ILE A 16 29.09 9.16 1.66
CA ILE A 16 28.04 8.15 1.60
C ILE A 16 26.65 8.73 1.91
N THR A 17 25.77 8.77 0.91
CA THR A 17 24.32 9.00 1.03
C THR A 17 23.59 7.69 1.36
N PRO A 18 22.71 7.62 2.39
CA PRO A 18 21.82 6.47 2.58
C PRO A 18 20.95 6.24 1.33
N ASP A 19 20.88 5.01 0.84
CA ASP A 19 20.05 4.65 -0.32
C ASP A 19 18.55 4.65 0.04
N PHE A 20 18.20 4.52 1.34
CA PHE A 20 16.83 4.42 1.81
C PHE A 20 16.61 5.21 3.10
N TYR A 21 15.66 6.17 3.06
CA TYR A 21 15.27 6.98 4.22
C TYR A 21 13.94 6.53 4.86
N CYS A 22 13.08 5.83 4.12
CA CYS A 22 11.73 5.50 4.55
C CYS A 22 11.73 4.48 5.72
N PRO A 23 11.21 4.85 6.92
CA PRO A 23 11.05 3.91 8.01
C PRO A 23 9.86 2.99 7.72
N HIS A 24 10.13 1.70 7.74
CA HIS A 24 9.13 0.63 7.62
C HIS A 24 9.31 -0.33 8.78
N ASN A 25 8.22 -0.93 9.27
CA ASN A 25 8.16 -1.72 10.49
C ASN A 25 8.72 -0.90 11.66
N SER A 26 8.29 0.35 11.75
CA SER A 26 8.70 1.35 12.73
C SER A 26 7.54 2.27 13.09
N ILE A 27 7.46 2.69 14.35
CA ILE A 27 6.47 3.65 14.85
C ILE A 27 6.52 5.03 14.14
N LEU A 28 7.64 5.38 13.50
CA LEU A 28 7.78 6.59 12.68
C LEU A 28 7.10 6.49 11.30
N PHE A 29 6.60 5.32 10.90
CA PHE A 29 6.02 5.09 9.57
C PHE A 29 5.00 6.17 9.17
N PRO A 30 3.95 6.48 9.96
CA PRO A 30 2.95 7.47 9.54
C PRO A 30 3.51 8.90 9.46
N THR A 31 4.31 9.31 10.44
CA THR A 31 4.81 10.69 10.53
C THR A 31 5.87 11.01 9.50
N TRP A 32 6.73 10.04 9.18
CA TRP A 32 7.71 10.19 8.10
C TRP A 32 7.03 10.36 6.74
N HIS A 33 6.05 9.51 6.43
CA HIS A 33 5.33 9.58 5.16
C HIS A 33 4.44 10.83 5.07
N ARG A 34 3.92 11.34 6.19
CA ARG A 34 3.26 12.65 6.25
C ARG A 34 4.16 13.77 5.76
N VAL A 35 5.39 13.87 6.29
CA VAL A 35 6.35 14.90 5.85
C VAL A 35 6.75 14.67 4.38
N TYR A 36 6.85 13.41 3.95
CA TYR A 36 7.21 13.08 2.58
C TYR A 36 6.15 13.57 1.56
N VAL A 37 4.88 13.31 1.84
CA VAL A 37 3.75 13.80 1.04
C VAL A 37 3.69 15.32 1.07
N LEU A 38 3.88 15.93 2.24
CA LEU A 38 3.87 17.38 2.40
C LEU A 38 4.98 18.07 1.60
N LEU A 39 6.18 17.48 1.55
CA LEU A 39 7.26 17.98 0.71
C LEU A 39 6.86 17.94 -0.77
N PHE A 40 6.27 16.83 -1.24
CA PHE A 40 5.85 16.69 -2.62
C PHE A 40 4.75 17.70 -2.99
N GLU A 41 3.75 17.85 -2.13
CA GLU A 41 2.70 18.88 -2.27
C GLU A 41 3.31 20.28 -2.34
N GLN A 42 4.20 20.63 -1.40
CA GLN A 42 4.87 21.93 -1.37
C GLN A 42 5.62 22.19 -2.68
N ARG A 43 6.37 21.22 -3.21
CA ARG A 43 7.12 21.39 -4.47
C ARG A 43 6.19 21.64 -5.65
N LEU A 44 5.06 20.94 -5.74
CA LEU A 44 4.07 21.18 -6.78
C LEU A 44 3.44 22.56 -6.65
N TRP A 45 3.07 22.97 -5.44
CA TRP A 45 2.54 24.30 -5.17
C TRP A 45 3.55 25.40 -5.54
N GLU A 46 4.83 25.24 -5.21
CA GLU A 46 5.88 26.21 -5.58
C GLU A 46 6.03 26.33 -7.10
N ILE A 47 6.02 25.21 -7.83
CA ILE A 47 6.07 25.22 -9.31
C ILE A 47 4.82 25.91 -9.88
N MET A 48 3.62 25.60 -9.36
CA MET A 48 2.39 26.27 -9.78
C MET A 48 2.51 27.79 -9.63
N ASN A 49 3.00 28.27 -8.49
CA ASN A 49 3.06 29.70 -8.18
C ASN A 49 4.21 30.44 -8.87
N SER A 50 5.38 29.81 -8.96
CA SER A 50 6.59 30.48 -9.46
C SER A 50 6.83 30.30 -10.96
N GLU A 51 6.31 29.23 -11.56
CA GLU A 51 6.54 28.90 -12.96
C GLU A 51 5.25 28.96 -13.79
N ILE A 52 4.13 28.42 -13.30
CA ILE A 52 2.90 28.27 -14.10
C ILE A 52 2.02 29.54 -14.10
N VAL A 53 1.60 30.01 -12.92
CA VAL A 53 0.73 31.20 -12.79
C VAL A 53 1.29 32.46 -13.47
N PRO A 54 2.61 32.75 -13.43
CA PRO A 54 3.17 33.92 -14.12
C PRO A 54 3.01 33.90 -15.65
N GLN A 55 2.81 32.72 -16.25
CA GLN A 55 2.59 32.59 -17.70
C GLN A 55 1.15 32.89 -18.13
N VAL A 56 0.20 32.85 -17.18
CA VAL A 56 -1.23 33.09 -17.45
C VAL A 56 -1.48 34.56 -17.74
N THR A 57 -2.22 34.86 -18.80
CA THR A 57 -2.43 36.23 -19.27
C THR A 57 -3.76 36.85 -18.82
N GLY A 58 -3.75 38.18 -18.63
CA GLY A 58 -4.97 38.96 -18.39
C GLY A 58 -5.69 38.62 -17.08
N SER A 59 -7.01 38.58 -17.13
CA SER A 59 -7.88 38.40 -15.95
C SER A 59 -7.84 36.99 -15.35
N GLN A 60 -7.36 35.99 -16.10
CA GLN A 60 -7.30 34.60 -15.63
C GLN A 60 -6.16 34.34 -14.64
N GLN A 61 -5.14 35.22 -14.61
CA GLN A 61 -4.01 35.05 -13.69
C GLN A 61 -4.46 35.02 -12.23
N ALA A 62 -5.39 35.90 -11.83
CA ALA A 62 -5.92 35.93 -10.46
C ALA A 62 -6.71 34.65 -10.12
N VAL A 63 -7.46 34.11 -11.09
CA VAL A 63 -8.22 32.86 -10.92
C VAL A 63 -7.27 31.68 -10.73
N TRP A 64 -6.20 31.60 -11.53
CA TRP A 64 -5.20 30.54 -11.40
C TRP A 64 -4.36 30.67 -10.13
N GLN A 65 -4.08 31.90 -9.69
CA GLN A 65 -3.41 32.17 -8.43
C GLN A 65 -4.23 31.68 -7.23
N GLU A 66 -5.54 31.93 -7.24
CA GLU A 66 -6.46 31.42 -6.21
C GLU A 66 -6.54 29.89 -6.26
N ALA A 67 -6.66 29.31 -7.46
CA ALA A 67 -6.66 27.86 -7.65
C ALA A 67 -5.39 27.22 -7.09
N ALA A 68 -4.21 27.74 -7.42
CA ALA A 68 -2.93 27.26 -6.89
C ALA A 68 -2.88 27.33 -5.35
N ASN A 69 -3.37 28.42 -4.75
CA ASN A 69 -3.38 28.59 -3.29
C ASN A 69 -4.35 27.64 -2.57
N SER A 70 -5.48 27.34 -3.20
CA SER A 70 -6.48 26.40 -2.69
C SER A 70 -6.15 24.93 -2.96
N TRP A 71 -5.29 24.65 -3.94
CA TRP A 71 -4.93 23.30 -4.34
C TRP A 71 -4.19 22.56 -3.23
N ARG A 72 -4.58 21.30 -3.03
CA ARG A 72 -3.89 20.32 -2.18
C ARG A 72 -3.79 19.01 -2.95
N LEU A 73 -2.80 18.19 -2.62
CA LEU A 73 -2.58 16.91 -3.25
C LEU A 73 -3.82 16.01 -3.05
N PRO A 74 -4.44 15.49 -4.12
CA PRO A 74 -5.57 14.58 -3.99
C PRO A 74 -5.16 13.23 -3.38
N TYR A 75 -6.04 12.65 -2.57
CA TYR A 75 -5.90 11.29 -2.07
C TYR A 75 -6.68 10.30 -2.94
N TRP A 76 -6.21 9.05 -3.01
CA TRP A 76 -6.92 7.95 -3.64
C TRP A 76 -7.55 7.02 -2.60
N ASP A 77 -8.87 7.08 -2.48
CA ASP A 77 -9.65 6.27 -1.54
C ASP A 77 -9.92 4.86 -2.08
N TRP A 78 -8.86 4.08 -2.27
CA TRP A 78 -8.90 2.72 -2.82
C TRP A 78 -9.81 1.74 -2.07
N ALA A 79 -10.22 2.06 -0.84
CA ALA A 79 -11.18 1.25 -0.10
C ALA A 79 -12.62 1.54 -0.55
N ALA A 80 -12.99 2.82 -0.67
CA ALA A 80 -14.34 3.22 -1.07
C ALA A 80 -14.57 3.20 -2.59
N ASP A 81 -13.53 3.50 -3.36
CA ASP A 81 -13.48 3.39 -4.82
C ASP A 81 -12.27 2.51 -5.20
N PRO A 82 -12.45 1.17 -5.19
CA PRO A 82 -11.38 0.19 -5.47
C PRO A 82 -11.05 0.15 -6.96
N SER A 83 -10.66 1.28 -7.53
CA SER A 83 -10.28 1.40 -8.92
C SER A 83 -9.16 2.42 -9.07
N VAL A 84 -8.31 2.26 -10.09
CA VAL A 84 -7.31 3.28 -10.43
C VAL A 84 -8.03 4.61 -10.71
N PRO A 85 -7.61 5.75 -10.11
CA PRO A 85 -8.26 7.03 -10.34
C PRO A 85 -8.23 7.40 -11.82
N SER A 86 -9.35 7.93 -12.34
CA SER A 86 -9.48 8.26 -13.77
C SER A 86 -8.36 9.16 -14.30
N VAL A 87 -7.89 10.11 -13.49
CA VAL A 87 -6.80 11.04 -13.80
C VAL A 87 -5.43 10.35 -13.96
N VAL A 88 -5.27 9.11 -13.47
CA VAL A 88 -4.03 8.31 -13.54
C VAL A 88 -4.12 7.25 -14.65
N ARG A 89 -5.28 7.10 -15.31
CA ARG A 89 -5.52 5.98 -16.24
C ARG A 89 -5.03 6.20 -17.66
N GLY A 90 -5.27 7.40 -18.20
CA GLY A 90 -4.99 7.72 -19.60
C GLY A 90 -3.59 8.29 -19.77
N ASP A 91 -2.91 7.93 -20.85
CA ASP A 91 -1.60 8.49 -21.24
C ASP A 91 -1.66 9.97 -21.66
N ASN A 92 -2.86 10.47 -21.92
CA ASN A 92 -3.14 11.87 -22.21
C ASN A 92 -4.16 12.47 -21.24
N VAL A 93 -4.05 13.77 -21.03
CA VAL A 93 -4.96 14.59 -20.21
C VAL A 93 -5.31 15.87 -20.96
N SER A 94 -6.56 16.32 -20.82
CA SER A 94 -6.99 17.62 -21.33
C SER A 94 -6.68 18.72 -20.31
N ILE A 95 -5.97 19.76 -20.74
CA ILE A 95 -5.62 20.92 -19.91
C ILE A 95 -6.05 22.23 -20.58
N VAL A 96 -6.13 23.30 -19.81
CA VAL A 96 -6.36 24.66 -20.31
C VAL A 96 -5.00 25.34 -20.50
N GLU A 97 -4.79 25.95 -21.67
CA GLU A 97 -3.60 26.74 -22.01
C GLU A 97 -3.50 28.05 -21.20
N PHE A 98 -2.36 28.74 -21.31
CA PHE A 98 -2.10 29.98 -20.57
C PHE A 98 -2.97 31.18 -20.98
N ASP A 99 -3.72 31.06 -22.07
CA ASP A 99 -4.79 32.00 -22.43
C ASP A 99 -6.06 31.82 -21.57
N GLY A 100 -6.10 30.75 -20.76
CA GLY A 100 -7.19 30.39 -19.86
C GLY A 100 -8.48 29.97 -20.56
N LYS A 101 -8.42 29.63 -21.86
CA LYS A 101 -9.60 29.33 -22.70
C LYS A 101 -9.39 28.14 -23.62
N THR A 102 -8.23 28.02 -24.23
CA THR A 102 -7.94 26.97 -25.20
C THR A 102 -7.71 25.66 -24.45
N VAL A 103 -8.47 24.62 -24.81
CA VAL A 103 -8.30 23.27 -24.25
C VAL A 103 -7.43 22.47 -25.21
N ILE A 104 -6.35 21.90 -24.69
CA ILE A 104 -5.45 21.02 -25.44
C ILE A 104 -5.37 19.65 -24.78
N SER A 105 -5.04 18.63 -25.57
CA SER A 105 -4.67 17.30 -25.07
C SER A 105 -3.14 17.20 -25.03
N THR A 106 -2.58 16.78 -23.91
CA THR A 106 -1.13 16.60 -23.71
C THR A 106 -0.84 15.32 -22.92
N SER A 107 0.44 14.93 -22.86
CA SER A 107 0.88 13.77 -22.08
C SER A 107 0.52 13.92 -20.60
N ASN A 108 0.04 12.85 -20.00
CA ASN A 108 -0.38 12.82 -18.61
C ASN A 108 0.77 12.39 -17.68
N PRO A 109 1.34 13.28 -16.86
CA PRO A 109 2.42 12.93 -15.94
C PRO A 109 1.98 12.01 -14.79
N LEU A 110 0.66 11.86 -14.56
CA LEU A 110 0.13 10.93 -13.55
C LEU A 110 -0.03 9.51 -14.08
N TYR A 111 0.00 9.30 -15.41
CA TYR A 111 -0.10 7.98 -16.00
C TYR A 111 1.10 7.09 -15.65
N GLN A 112 2.30 7.66 -15.79
CA GLN A 112 3.57 6.95 -15.67
C GLN A 112 4.70 7.95 -15.47
N PHE A 113 5.71 7.59 -14.67
CA PHE A 113 6.99 8.27 -14.71
C PHE A 113 7.89 7.56 -15.72
N SER A 114 8.48 8.32 -16.65
CA SER A 114 9.48 7.81 -17.59
C SER A 114 10.70 8.71 -17.64
N THR A 115 11.88 8.10 -17.80
CA THR A 115 13.14 8.83 -18.03
C THR A 115 13.23 9.40 -19.45
N GLY A 116 12.30 9.05 -20.35
CA GLY A 116 12.31 9.46 -21.76
C GLY A 116 13.40 8.79 -22.60
N ALA A 117 14.34 8.07 -21.98
CA ALA A 117 15.33 7.26 -22.68
C ALA A 117 14.73 5.89 -22.99
N ILE A 118 14.74 5.45 -24.25
CA ILE A 118 14.42 4.07 -24.61
C ILE A 118 15.73 3.42 -25.04
N SER A 119 16.23 2.46 -24.25
CA SER A 119 17.44 1.73 -24.63
C SER A 119 17.14 0.89 -25.88
N THR A 120 17.70 1.28 -27.02
CA THR A 120 17.69 0.48 -28.26
C THR A 120 18.67 -0.71 -28.20
N PHE A 121 19.37 -0.88 -27.07
CA PHE A 121 20.49 -1.81 -26.91
C PHE A 121 20.09 -3.10 -26.16
N GLN A 122 19.03 -3.77 -26.60
CA GLN A 122 18.57 -5.01 -25.96
C GLN A 122 19.38 -6.27 -26.35
N LYS A 123 20.36 -6.20 -27.26
CA LYS A 123 21.12 -7.40 -27.65
C LYS A 123 22.33 -7.74 -26.78
N THR A 124 22.80 -6.87 -25.88
CA THR A 124 23.99 -7.15 -25.07
C THR A 124 24.02 -6.33 -23.78
N ARG A 125 23.43 -6.80 -22.67
CA ARG A 125 23.74 -6.37 -21.28
C ARG A 125 24.07 -4.86 -21.12
N SER A 126 23.36 -4.00 -21.82
CA SER A 126 23.67 -2.56 -21.93
C SER A 126 22.95 -1.85 -20.79
N VAL A 127 23.59 -0.81 -20.26
CA VAL A 127 23.34 -0.21 -18.95
C VAL A 127 21.83 -0.04 -18.65
N PRO A 128 21.32 -0.54 -17.52
CA PRO A 128 19.91 -0.43 -17.15
C PRO A 128 19.56 1.04 -16.89
N LEU A 129 18.50 1.62 -17.46
CA LEU A 129 18.26 3.07 -17.36
C LEU A 129 17.96 3.56 -15.93
N PHE A 130 17.22 2.82 -15.12
CA PHE A 130 17.08 3.13 -13.68
C PHE A 130 18.37 2.93 -12.88
N ASN A 131 19.31 2.14 -13.41
CA ASN A 131 20.62 1.87 -12.85
C ASN A 131 21.77 2.62 -13.60
N ASP A 132 21.42 3.55 -14.49
CA ASP A 132 22.38 4.23 -15.34
C ASP A 132 22.69 5.60 -14.76
N ARG A 133 23.90 5.75 -14.22
CA ARG A 133 24.41 7.05 -13.74
C ARG A 133 24.57 8.07 -14.84
N SER A 134 24.69 7.67 -16.10
CA SER A 134 24.75 8.64 -17.21
C SER A 134 23.36 9.21 -17.54
N SER A 135 22.29 8.46 -17.30
CA SER A 135 20.90 8.88 -17.53
C SER A 135 20.27 9.55 -16.31
N LEU A 136 20.47 9.01 -15.11
CA LEU A 136 19.87 9.52 -13.87
C LEU A 136 20.85 10.30 -12.98
N GLY A 137 22.14 10.35 -13.33
CA GLY A 137 23.14 11.08 -12.56
C GLY A 137 23.27 10.54 -11.13
N GLN A 138 23.08 11.42 -10.15
CA GLN A 138 23.07 11.10 -8.72
C GLN A 138 21.74 10.47 -8.24
N TRP A 139 20.72 10.43 -9.11
CA TRP A 139 19.37 9.90 -8.80
C TRP A 139 19.18 8.44 -9.24
N THR A 140 20.26 7.81 -9.68
CA THR A 140 20.28 6.40 -10.06
C THR A 140 19.98 5.54 -8.84
N ILE A 141 19.03 4.62 -8.99
CA ILE A 141 18.75 3.61 -7.97
C ILE A 141 19.27 2.26 -8.44
N PHE A 142 20.14 1.68 -7.61
CA PHE A 142 20.58 0.30 -7.77
C PHE A 142 19.43 -0.63 -7.35
N ASN A 143 18.58 -1.01 -8.30
CA ASN A 143 17.57 -2.04 -8.10
C ASN A 143 17.95 -3.33 -8.83
N ASP A 144 17.34 -4.44 -8.43
CA ASP A 144 17.52 -5.72 -9.11
C ASP A 144 16.68 -5.77 -10.40
N PRO A 145 17.12 -6.54 -11.40
CA PRO A 145 16.27 -6.95 -12.52
C PRO A 145 14.94 -7.55 -12.06
N PRO A 146 13.85 -7.40 -12.84
CA PRO A 146 13.78 -6.70 -14.13
C PRO A 146 13.62 -5.18 -14.03
N MET A 147 13.32 -4.62 -12.85
CA MET A 147 13.00 -3.18 -12.70
C MET A 147 14.17 -2.28 -13.09
N ALA A 148 15.39 -2.71 -12.83
CA ALA A 148 16.61 -2.04 -13.29
C ALA A 148 16.57 -1.75 -14.80
N TYR A 149 16.04 -2.67 -15.61
CA TYR A 149 16.06 -2.62 -17.08
C TYR A 149 14.90 -1.79 -17.69
N THR A 150 14.10 -1.12 -16.88
CA THR A 150 12.97 -0.30 -17.34
C THR A 150 13.41 1.15 -17.57
N SER A 151 12.62 1.88 -18.35
CA SER A 151 12.72 3.32 -18.56
C SER A 151 11.44 4.07 -18.21
N GLY A 152 10.37 3.34 -17.92
CA GLY A 152 9.17 3.87 -17.31
C GLY A 152 8.60 2.92 -16.28
N THR A 153 7.83 3.47 -15.35
CA THR A 153 7.17 2.68 -14.31
C THR A 153 6.13 1.74 -14.91
N SER A 154 5.84 0.62 -14.24
CA SER A 154 4.86 -0.37 -14.70
C SER A 154 3.94 -0.80 -13.56
N ARG A 155 2.70 -1.12 -13.91
CA ARG A 155 1.70 -1.78 -13.06
C ARG A 155 1.32 -3.09 -13.73
N TRP A 156 1.63 -4.23 -13.10
CA TRP A 156 1.42 -5.57 -13.65
C TRP A 156 2.02 -5.78 -15.06
N GLY A 157 3.10 -5.06 -15.38
CA GLY A 157 3.63 -4.94 -16.73
C GLY A 157 4.86 -5.81 -17.01
N LEU A 158 5.63 -6.17 -15.98
CA LEU A 158 6.91 -6.85 -16.11
C LEU A 158 6.73 -8.34 -15.94
N SER A 159 7.27 -9.16 -16.85
CA SER A 159 7.22 -10.62 -16.74
C SER A 159 8.60 -11.25 -16.67
N ASN A 160 8.72 -12.34 -15.91
CA ASN A 160 9.89 -13.20 -15.97
C ASN A 160 9.88 -13.94 -17.33
N SER A 161 10.89 -13.72 -18.16
CA SER A 161 11.10 -14.51 -19.37
C SER A 161 11.26 -15.98 -19.00
N LEU A 162 10.39 -16.83 -19.54
CA LEU A 162 10.33 -18.29 -19.32
C LEU A 162 11.60 -19.06 -19.72
N ASN A 163 12.67 -18.38 -20.18
CA ASN A 163 13.81 -19.01 -20.87
C ASN A 163 15.20 -18.52 -20.40
N ASN A 164 15.39 -18.07 -19.15
CA ASN A 164 16.69 -17.55 -18.64
C ASN A 164 17.27 -16.40 -19.49
N GLN A 165 16.42 -15.66 -20.21
CA GLN A 165 16.84 -14.50 -20.99
C GLN A 165 16.29 -13.27 -20.28
N ASP A 166 17.16 -12.48 -19.64
CA ASP A 166 16.88 -11.23 -18.92
C ASP A 166 16.39 -10.09 -19.85
N VAL A 167 15.62 -10.43 -20.88
CA VAL A 167 15.28 -9.54 -21.99
C VAL A 167 13.81 -9.16 -21.87
N LEU A 168 13.59 -7.95 -21.36
CA LEU A 168 12.28 -7.29 -21.45
C LEU A 168 11.96 -6.99 -22.91
N THR A 169 10.69 -7.06 -23.30
CA THR A 169 10.26 -6.50 -24.59
C THR A 169 10.44 -4.97 -24.60
N PRO A 170 10.53 -4.31 -25.76
CA PRO A 170 10.58 -2.84 -25.83
C PRO A 170 9.42 -2.16 -25.07
N GLN A 171 8.21 -2.75 -25.11
CA GLN A 171 7.04 -2.26 -24.38
C GLN A 171 7.22 -2.39 -22.86
N GLN A 172 7.76 -3.51 -22.37
CA GLN A 172 8.07 -3.69 -20.95
C GLN A 172 9.18 -2.76 -20.47
N THR A 173 10.19 -2.51 -21.31
CA THR A 173 11.22 -1.51 -21.02
C THR A 173 10.59 -0.12 -20.92
N ALA A 174 9.77 0.30 -21.88
CA ALA A 174 9.07 1.60 -21.83
C ALA A 174 8.10 1.70 -20.64
N GLY A 175 7.62 0.55 -20.15
CA GLY A 175 6.73 0.39 -19.02
C GLY A 175 5.27 0.29 -19.43
N ILE A 176 4.53 -0.59 -18.76
CA ILE A 176 3.15 -0.96 -19.12
C ILE A 176 2.22 -0.67 -17.94
N GLN A 177 1.10 -0.01 -18.21
CA GLN A 177 0.08 0.34 -17.22
C GLN A 177 -1.16 -0.55 -17.38
N ASN A 178 -1.15 -1.74 -16.77
CA ASN A 178 -2.31 -2.63 -16.79
C ASN A 178 -3.33 -2.23 -15.71
N ASN A 179 -3.90 -1.04 -15.81
CA ASN A 179 -4.81 -0.47 -14.81
C ASN A 179 -6.05 -1.36 -14.54
N HIS A 180 -6.54 -2.11 -15.53
CA HIS A 180 -7.63 -3.06 -15.33
C HIS A 180 -7.25 -4.20 -14.38
N LEU A 181 -5.99 -4.66 -14.40
CA LEU A 181 -5.52 -5.69 -13.46
C LEU A 181 -5.40 -5.14 -12.04
N VAL A 182 -5.05 -3.85 -11.89
CA VAL A 182 -5.10 -3.17 -10.59
C VAL A 182 -6.55 -3.09 -10.08
N ASP A 183 -7.51 -2.73 -10.94
CA ASP A 183 -8.93 -2.72 -10.58
C ASP A 183 -9.41 -4.09 -10.11
N LEU A 184 -9.08 -5.15 -10.86
CA LEU A 184 -9.42 -6.52 -10.48
C LEU A 184 -8.81 -6.88 -9.12
N ALA A 185 -7.54 -6.55 -8.89
CA ALA A 185 -6.88 -6.82 -7.62
C ALA A 185 -7.52 -6.08 -6.43
N LEU A 186 -8.08 -4.88 -6.64
CA LEU A 186 -8.71 -4.07 -5.60
C LEU A 186 -10.20 -4.43 -5.37
N GLN A 187 -10.95 -4.70 -6.44
CA GLN A 187 -12.39 -5.01 -6.42
C GLN A 187 -12.65 -6.44 -6.00
N ASP A 188 -11.81 -7.33 -6.50
CA ASP A 188 -11.83 -8.74 -6.21
C ASP A 188 -10.46 -9.15 -5.66
N PRO A 189 -10.17 -8.76 -4.40
CA PRO A 189 -8.95 -9.20 -3.73
C PRO A 189 -8.92 -10.73 -3.49
N ASN A 190 -9.86 -11.49 -4.07
CA ASN A 190 -9.99 -12.96 -4.07
C ASN A 190 -10.19 -13.58 -2.68
N TRP A 191 -10.67 -12.81 -1.71
CA TRP A 191 -11.37 -13.31 -0.52
C TRP A 191 -12.88 -13.05 -0.60
N ALA A 192 -13.33 -12.69 -1.81
CA ALA A 192 -14.68 -12.38 -2.18
C ALA A 192 -15.14 -13.34 -3.28
N VAL A 193 -16.21 -14.07 -3.02
CA VAL A 193 -17.11 -14.61 -4.06
C VAL A 193 -16.68 -15.91 -4.74
N ILE A 194 -17.19 -16.97 -4.14
CA ILE A 194 -17.92 -18.00 -4.88
C ILE A 194 -18.97 -17.28 -5.72
N LYS A 195 -18.85 -17.31 -7.07
CA LYS A 195 -19.92 -16.86 -7.96
C LYS A 195 -21.15 -17.72 -7.70
N VAL A 196 -22.04 -17.22 -6.86
CA VAL A 196 -23.28 -17.91 -6.59
C VAL A 196 -24.16 -17.71 -7.81
N GLY A 197 -24.55 -18.80 -8.45
CA GLY A 197 -25.42 -18.77 -9.63
C GLY A 197 -26.73 -18.01 -9.36
N PRO A 198 -27.55 -17.74 -10.40
CA PRO A 198 -28.67 -16.80 -10.39
C PRO A 198 -29.79 -17.05 -9.35
N ASN A 199 -29.71 -18.09 -8.53
CA ASN A 199 -30.78 -18.58 -7.66
C ASN A 199 -30.39 -18.77 -6.17
N GLN A 200 -29.45 -18.01 -5.61
CA GLN A 200 -29.22 -18.01 -4.15
C GLN A 200 -29.22 -16.59 -3.56
N ASP A 201 -30.04 -16.41 -2.52
CA ASP A 201 -30.22 -15.17 -1.75
C ASP A 201 -29.07 -14.92 -0.78
N ILE A 202 -27.84 -14.75 -1.27
CA ILE A 202 -26.80 -14.10 -0.48
C ILE A 202 -26.91 -12.60 -0.75
N PRO A 203 -27.18 -11.75 0.25
CA PRO A 203 -27.27 -10.32 0.03
C PRO A 203 -26.02 -9.76 -0.67
N THR A 204 -26.16 -8.71 -1.48
CA THR A 204 -25.02 -7.97 -2.02
C THR A 204 -24.14 -7.42 -0.88
N GLY A 205 -22.81 -7.59 -0.95
CA GLY A 205 -21.85 -7.06 0.04
C GLY A 205 -21.10 -8.08 0.91
N PHE A 206 -21.21 -9.39 0.61
CA PHE A 206 -20.39 -10.45 1.23
C PHE A 206 -19.07 -10.68 0.50
N ASN A 207 -18.78 -9.86 -0.50
CA ASN A 207 -17.49 -9.79 -1.12
C ASN A 207 -16.55 -9.24 -0.05
N GLY A 208 -15.73 -10.12 0.52
CA GLY A 208 -14.57 -9.72 1.23
C GLY A 208 -13.86 -8.56 0.52
N SER A 209 -13.96 -7.36 1.07
CA SER A 209 -13.57 -6.12 0.38
C SER A 209 -12.59 -5.36 1.23
N ILE A 210 -11.66 -4.67 0.58
CA ILE A 210 -10.67 -3.83 1.27
C ILE A 210 -11.31 -2.89 2.32
N LEU A 211 -12.58 -2.50 2.14
CA LEU A 211 -13.43 -1.84 3.14
C LEU A 211 -13.46 -2.52 4.51
N ASP A 212 -13.62 -3.84 4.56
CA ASP A 212 -13.69 -4.61 5.81
C ASP A 212 -12.35 -4.63 6.55
N GLN A 213 -11.23 -4.56 5.82
CA GLN A 213 -9.91 -4.38 6.44
C GLN A 213 -9.70 -2.95 6.93
N VAL A 214 -10.17 -1.94 6.19
CA VAL A 214 -9.98 -0.52 6.56
C VAL A 214 -10.91 -0.07 7.68
N SER A 215 -12.15 -0.58 7.75
CA SER A 215 -13.11 -0.15 8.77
C SER A 215 -12.58 -0.24 10.21
N PRO A 216 -11.87 -1.32 10.62
CA PRO A 216 -11.18 -1.40 11.91
C PRO A 216 -10.25 -0.22 12.23
N LEU A 217 -9.58 0.37 11.24
CA LEU A 217 -8.67 1.52 11.45
C LEU A 217 -9.39 2.75 12.02
N PHE A 218 -10.70 2.85 11.82
CA PHE A 218 -11.52 4.02 12.13
C PHE A 218 -12.32 3.89 13.42
N VAL A 219 -12.26 2.73 14.08
CA VAL A 219 -12.98 2.48 15.34
C VAL A 219 -12.10 2.93 16.52
N PRO A 220 -12.52 3.91 17.33
CA PRO A 220 -11.69 4.46 18.43
C PRO A 220 -11.25 3.45 19.50
N THR A 221 -11.87 2.28 19.58
CA THR A 221 -11.58 1.24 20.59
C THR A 221 -10.85 0.03 20.02
N ASN A 222 -10.45 0.07 18.75
CA ASN A 222 -9.78 -1.08 18.12
C ASN A 222 -8.28 -1.14 18.42
N PHE A 223 -7.68 -0.06 18.91
CA PHE A 223 -6.27 0.01 19.26
C PHE A 223 -6.12 0.51 20.68
N ASP A 224 -5.30 -0.18 21.48
CA ASP A 224 -5.00 0.24 22.85
C ASP A 224 -3.97 1.38 22.89
N ASN A 225 -3.18 1.53 21.82
CA ASN A 225 -2.09 2.48 21.72
C ASN A 225 -1.72 2.81 20.26
N TYR A 226 -0.90 3.84 20.08
CA TYR A 226 -0.43 4.29 18.76
C TYR A 226 0.42 3.25 18.03
N ALA A 227 1.29 2.52 18.73
CA ALA A 227 2.16 1.53 18.07
C ALA A 227 1.36 0.40 17.39
N GLU A 228 0.21 0.01 17.96
CA GLU A 228 -0.72 -0.93 17.33
C GLU A 228 -1.32 -0.41 16.01
N PHE A 229 -1.75 0.85 15.98
CA PHE A 229 -2.24 1.47 14.76
C PHE A 229 -1.14 1.69 13.71
N ALA A 230 0.03 2.18 14.13
CA ALA A 230 0.98 2.83 13.23
C ALA A 230 1.79 1.85 12.37
N THR A 231 2.16 0.68 12.89
CA THR A 231 3.23 -0.12 12.30
C THR A 231 2.98 -1.63 12.33
N THR A 232 3.62 -2.36 11.42
CA THR A 232 3.73 -3.81 11.51
C THR A 232 4.72 -4.27 12.57
N ALA A 233 5.49 -3.40 13.23
CA ALA A 233 6.44 -3.83 14.26
C ALA A 233 5.70 -4.55 15.40
N HIS A 234 6.10 -5.79 15.70
CA HIS A 234 5.51 -6.53 16.79
C HIS A 234 6.00 -5.97 18.13
N GLY A 235 5.04 -5.51 18.93
CA GLY A 235 5.18 -5.09 20.33
C GLY A 235 3.85 -5.32 21.05
N GLY A 236 3.87 -5.31 22.38
CA GLY A 236 2.70 -5.62 23.22
C GLY A 236 2.34 -7.11 23.27
N ASN A 237 1.36 -7.46 24.11
CA ASN A 237 0.92 -8.86 24.32
C ASN A 237 -0.48 -9.15 23.77
N GLU A 238 -1.32 -8.13 23.55
CA GLU A 238 -2.72 -8.31 23.14
C GLU A 238 -2.86 -8.28 21.61
N PRO A 239 -3.56 -9.26 21.00
CA PRO A 239 -3.58 -9.43 19.55
C PRO A 239 -4.72 -8.68 18.84
N ASN A 240 -5.58 -7.97 19.58
CA ASN A 240 -6.73 -7.28 19.02
C ASN A 240 -6.31 -6.13 18.07
N GLY A 241 -5.23 -5.40 18.38
CA GLY A 241 -4.72 -4.27 17.59
C GLY A 241 -3.63 -4.62 16.57
N TRP A 242 -3.63 -5.82 15.98
CA TRP A 242 -2.56 -6.23 15.03
C TRP A 242 -2.84 -5.88 13.57
N LEU A 243 -4.02 -5.34 13.26
CA LEU A 243 -4.35 -4.77 11.96
C LEU A 243 -3.88 -3.31 11.90
N SER A 244 -2.64 -3.08 11.46
CA SER A 244 -2.06 -1.73 11.43
C SER A 244 -2.27 -1.01 10.09
N LEU A 245 -2.15 0.32 10.12
CA LEU A 245 -2.09 1.18 8.93
C LEU A 245 -1.03 0.71 7.94
N GLU A 246 0.18 0.42 8.46
CA GLU A 246 1.31 -0.05 7.64
C GLU A 246 1.00 -1.39 6.97
N MET A 247 0.32 -2.31 7.65
CA MET A 247 -0.06 -3.60 7.07
C MET A 247 -0.94 -3.41 5.83
N ILE A 248 -1.99 -2.60 5.94
CA ILE A 248 -2.90 -2.37 4.81
C ILE A 248 -2.17 -1.62 3.68
N HIS A 249 -1.38 -0.61 4.04
CA HIS A 249 -0.50 0.09 3.10
C HIS A 249 0.37 -0.87 2.28
N ASN A 250 1.01 -1.84 2.94
CA ASN A 250 1.86 -2.84 2.28
C ASN A 250 1.07 -3.68 1.29
N TYR A 251 -0.18 -4.03 1.62
CA TYR A 251 -1.03 -4.83 0.75
C TYR A 251 -1.46 -4.06 -0.52
N ILE A 252 -1.70 -2.76 -0.41
CA ILE A 252 -2.05 -1.91 -1.56
C ILE A 252 -0.87 -1.78 -2.54
N HIS A 253 0.36 -1.64 -2.06
CA HIS A 253 1.57 -1.68 -2.91
C HIS A 253 1.61 -2.93 -3.80
N VAL A 254 1.31 -4.09 -3.21
CA VAL A 254 1.24 -5.37 -3.93
C VAL A 254 0.12 -5.41 -4.95
N MET A 255 -1.07 -4.94 -4.59
CA MET A 255 -2.23 -4.93 -5.49
C MET A 255 -2.01 -4.03 -6.71
N VAL A 256 -1.30 -2.92 -6.53
CA VAL A 256 -1.03 -1.97 -7.62
C VAL A 256 0.15 -2.43 -8.48
N GLY A 257 1.24 -2.85 -7.87
CA GLY A 257 2.43 -3.27 -8.62
C GLY A 257 2.23 -4.59 -9.35
N GLY A 258 1.49 -5.51 -8.74
CA GLY A 258 1.47 -6.91 -9.13
C GLY A 258 2.67 -7.66 -8.57
N LEU A 259 2.42 -8.83 -7.99
CA LEU A 259 3.47 -9.72 -7.46
C LEU A 259 3.28 -11.16 -7.91
N GLY A 260 3.30 -11.40 -9.23
CA GLY A 260 3.49 -12.75 -9.74
C GLY A 260 2.27 -13.66 -9.71
N TRP A 261 1.07 -13.11 -9.82
CA TRP A 261 -0.19 -13.87 -9.72
C TRP A 261 -0.90 -13.95 -11.08
N ASN A 262 -1.58 -15.07 -11.35
CA ASN A 262 -2.55 -15.11 -12.43
C ASN A 262 -3.82 -14.38 -11.98
N LEU A 263 -4.06 -13.19 -12.51
CA LEU A 263 -5.25 -12.41 -12.20
C LEU A 263 -6.41 -12.66 -13.15
N ASP A 264 -6.25 -13.46 -14.20
CA ASP A 264 -7.34 -13.74 -15.12
C ASP A 264 -8.33 -14.72 -14.46
N PRO A 265 -9.49 -14.27 -13.95
CA PRO A 265 -10.45 -15.14 -13.30
C PRO A 265 -11.23 -15.98 -14.34
N THR A 266 -10.96 -15.79 -15.63
CA THR A 266 -11.50 -16.61 -16.73
C THR A 266 -10.57 -17.76 -17.12
N GLN A 267 -9.33 -17.76 -16.63
CA GLN A 267 -8.42 -18.88 -16.81
C GLN A 267 -8.73 -19.99 -15.81
N GLU A 268 -9.01 -21.18 -16.34
CA GLU A 268 -9.11 -22.39 -15.55
C GLU A 268 -7.74 -22.76 -14.97
N THR A 269 -7.71 -23.26 -13.73
CA THR A 269 -6.49 -23.79 -13.11
C THR A 269 -5.79 -24.78 -14.05
N GLY A 270 -4.54 -24.51 -14.42
CA GLY A 270 -3.75 -25.40 -15.29
C GLY A 270 -3.69 -25.03 -16.79
N SER A 271 -4.21 -23.87 -17.22
CA SER A 271 -4.22 -23.42 -18.63
C SER A 271 -2.87 -22.93 -19.20
N GLY A 272 -1.73 -23.49 -18.76
CA GLY A 272 -0.38 -23.13 -19.20
C GLY A 272 0.45 -22.44 -18.10
N PRO A 273 1.72 -22.09 -18.38
CA PRO A 273 2.59 -21.47 -17.38
C PRO A 273 2.04 -20.09 -16.98
N ALA A 274 1.90 -19.86 -15.68
CA ALA A 274 1.50 -18.56 -15.15
C ALA A 274 2.50 -17.47 -15.58
N ASN A 275 2.00 -16.41 -16.22
CA ASN A 275 2.80 -15.22 -16.47
C ASN A 275 2.90 -14.43 -15.16
N TYR A 276 4.06 -14.52 -14.51
CA TYR A 276 4.33 -13.74 -13.32
C TYR A 276 4.43 -12.25 -13.71
N SER A 277 3.43 -11.44 -13.36
CA SER A 277 3.44 -10.00 -13.62
C SER A 277 3.85 -9.19 -12.39
N TYR A 278 4.78 -8.25 -12.58
CA TYR A 278 5.34 -7.36 -11.55
C TYR A 278 5.31 -5.89 -11.99
N GLY A 279 5.53 -4.99 -11.04
CA GLY A 279 5.52 -3.55 -11.26
C GLY A 279 6.12 -2.77 -10.10
N HIS A 280 6.43 -1.50 -10.35
CA HIS A 280 7.26 -0.67 -9.46
C HIS A 280 6.62 -0.47 -8.09
N MET A 281 5.29 -0.33 -8.01
CA MET A 281 4.58 -0.21 -6.73
C MET A 281 4.74 -1.41 -5.79
N SER A 282 5.22 -2.56 -6.27
CA SER A 282 5.45 -3.75 -5.45
C SER A 282 6.86 -3.87 -4.87
N ASP A 283 7.76 -2.93 -5.20
CA ASP A 283 9.14 -2.92 -4.72
C ASP A 283 9.43 -1.64 -3.95
N LEU A 284 9.91 -1.80 -2.72
CA LEU A 284 10.25 -0.70 -1.83
C LEU A 284 11.21 0.32 -2.45
N GLY A 285 12.13 -0.12 -3.31
CA GLY A 285 13.14 0.76 -3.88
C GLY A 285 12.69 1.55 -5.09
N THR A 286 11.56 1.20 -5.70
CA THR A 286 11.06 1.87 -6.92
C THR A 286 9.60 2.31 -6.84
N ALA A 287 8.85 1.97 -5.79
CA ALA A 287 7.44 2.32 -5.66
C ALA A 287 7.18 3.83 -5.80
N ALA A 288 8.03 4.67 -5.19
CA ALA A 288 7.88 6.12 -5.20
C ALA A 288 7.99 6.78 -6.59
N TYR A 289 8.50 6.07 -7.60
CA TYR A 289 8.54 6.59 -8.98
C TYR A 289 7.18 6.54 -9.65
N ASP A 290 6.32 5.57 -9.31
CA ASP A 290 5.00 5.51 -9.92
C ASP A 290 4.15 6.68 -9.38
N PRO A 291 3.61 7.58 -10.23
CA PRO A 291 2.85 8.74 -9.75
C PRO A 291 1.67 8.39 -8.83
N ILE A 292 1.10 7.18 -8.94
CA ILE A 292 0.00 6.74 -8.06
C ILE A 292 0.44 6.55 -6.60
N PHE A 293 1.75 6.40 -6.35
CA PHE A 293 2.33 6.34 -5.00
C PHE A 293 1.90 7.52 -4.14
N TRP A 294 1.94 8.73 -4.70
CA TRP A 294 1.65 9.96 -3.98
C TRP A 294 0.18 10.05 -3.57
N LEU A 295 -0.72 9.59 -4.43
CA LEU A 295 -2.17 9.55 -4.15
C LEU A 295 -2.48 8.46 -3.11
N HIS A 296 -1.80 7.33 -3.17
CA HIS A 296 -1.87 6.26 -2.16
C HIS A 296 -1.42 6.77 -0.79
N HIS A 297 -0.22 7.35 -0.70
CA HIS A 297 0.34 7.87 0.55
C HIS A 297 -0.43 9.08 1.10
N CYS A 298 -1.06 9.89 0.25
CA CYS A 298 -2.00 10.90 0.70
C CYS A 298 -3.24 10.27 1.37
N ASN A 299 -3.73 9.12 0.90
CA ASN A 299 -4.79 8.39 1.60
C ASN A 299 -4.30 7.71 2.89
N VAL A 300 -3.04 7.27 2.95
CA VAL A 300 -2.43 6.78 4.20
C VAL A 300 -2.35 7.90 5.25
N ASP A 301 -1.94 9.09 4.84
CA ASP A 301 -1.94 10.26 5.74
C ASP A 301 -3.36 10.66 6.18
N ARG A 302 -4.34 10.58 5.28
CA ARG A 302 -5.75 10.77 5.61
C ARG A 302 -6.23 9.79 6.69
N GLN A 303 -5.91 8.50 6.55
CA GLN A 303 -6.26 7.48 7.55
C GLN A 303 -5.58 7.77 8.89
N PHE A 304 -4.34 8.24 8.87
CA PHE A 304 -3.63 8.67 10.06
C PHE A 304 -4.28 9.89 10.74
N ALA A 305 -4.66 10.92 9.99
CA ALA A 305 -5.40 12.07 10.53
C ALA A 305 -6.73 11.67 11.17
N ILE A 306 -7.47 10.74 10.55
CA ILE A 306 -8.71 10.19 11.10
C ILE A 306 -8.43 9.46 12.42
N TYR A 307 -7.40 8.61 12.49
CA TYR A 307 -6.99 7.94 13.72
C TYR A 307 -6.69 8.93 14.84
N GLN A 308 -5.88 9.96 14.57
CA GLN A 308 -5.52 10.97 15.56
C GLN A 308 -6.74 11.74 16.07
N TYR A 309 -7.67 12.06 15.17
CA TYR A 309 -8.93 12.73 15.54
C TYR A 309 -9.81 11.84 16.44
N ASN A 310 -9.93 10.54 16.10
CA ASN A 310 -10.76 9.59 16.82
C ASN A 310 -10.22 9.21 18.21
N ASN A 311 -8.91 9.15 18.37
CA ASN A 311 -8.25 8.61 19.57
C ASN A 311 -7.66 9.71 20.47
N GLY A 312 -7.55 10.94 19.96
CA GLY A 312 -7.08 12.10 20.71
C GLY A 312 -5.55 12.18 20.85
N LYS A 313 -5.08 13.37 21.26
CA LYS A 313 -3.64 13.67 21.39
C LYS A 313 -2.93 12.85 22.47
N GLY A 314 -3.67 12.32 23.46
CA GLY A 314 -3.12 11.51 24.55
C GLY A 314 -2.54 10.16 24.11
N GLN A 315 -2.92 9.67 22.92
CA GLN A 315 -2.40 8.41 22.38
C GLN A 315 -1.05 8.57 21.67
N TRP A 316 -0.52 9.78 21.54
CA TRP A 316 0.68 10.05 20.76
C TRP A 316 1.91 9.24 21.19
N PHE A 317 2.45 8.43 20.28
CA PHE A 317 3.62 7.56 20.51
C PHE A 317 3.50 6.62 21.72
N THR A 318 2.28 6.33 22.17
CA THR A 318 2.02 5.29 23.18
C THR A 318 2.27 3.89 22.60
N GLY A 319 2.58 2.93 23.48
CA GLY A 319 2.87 1.54 23.07
C GLY A 319 4.27 1.34 22.50
N ALA A 320 5.09 2.39 22.39
CA ALA A 320 6.50 2.30 22.01
C ALA A 320 7.29 1.48 23.04
N THR A 321 8.11 0.56 22.56
CA THR A 321 9.03 -0.22 23.38
C THR A 321 10.26 0.62 23.70
N ALA A 322 10.45 0.92 24.99
CA ALA A 322 11.62 1.68 25.45
C ALA A 322 12.93 1.07 24.94
N ASP A 323 13.91 1.93 24.64
CA ASP A 323 15.25 1.59 24.13
C ASP A 323 15.30 0.89 22.76
N THR A 324 14.16 0.49 22.19
CA THR A 324 14.06 -0.21 20.90
C THR A 324 13.39 0.65 19.84
N ASP A 325 12.25 1.23 20.18
CA ASP A 325 11.50 2.10 19.28
C ASP A 325 12.03 3.54 19.34
N PRO A 326 12.04 4.24 18.19
CA PRO A 326 12.35 5.66 18.16
C PRO A 326 11.29 6.50 18.89
N THR A 327 11.73 7.64 19.41
CA THR A 327 10.88 8.61 20.10
C THR A 327 10.23 9.59 19.14
N ALA A 328 9.22 10.33 19.59
CA ALA A 328 8.56 11.35 18.76
C ALA A 328 9.49 12.52 18.39
N GLN A 329 10.57 12.72 19.15
CA GLN A 329 11.56 13.78 18.97
C GLN A 329 12.73 13.36 18.06
N ASP A 330 12.82 12.07 17.72
CA ASP A 330 13.80 11.59 16.77
C ASP A 330 13.56 12.20 15.38
N SER A 331 14.66 12.45 14.68
CA SER A 331 14.63 13.17 13.41
C SER A 331 14.00 12.33 12.29
N LEU A 332 13.09 12.95 11.53
CA LEU A 332 12.49 12.43 10.31
C LEU A 332 13.38 12.78 9.12
N TYR A 333 14.51 12.11 8.98
CA TYR A 333 15.43 12.34 7.87
C TYR A 333 14.82 12.01 6.51
N PRO A 334 15.13 12.74 5.43
CA PRO A 334 16.11 13.84 5.34
C PRO A 334 15.43 15.22 5.39
N PHE A 335 14.28 15.35 6.06
CA PHE A 335 13.44 16.53 5.96
C PHE A 335 13.87 17.63 6.93
N HIS A 336 13.98 18.86 6.43
CA HIS A 336 14.33 20.04 7.22
C HIS A 336 13.23 21.10 7.25
N THR A 337 13.14 21.80 8.38
CA THR A 337 12.23 22.91 8.63
C THR A 337 12.78 24.25 8.13
N ASP A 338 14.09 24.37 7.99
CA ASP A 338 14.78 25.63 7.64
C ASP A 338 16.06 25.41 6.81
N THR A 339 16.65 26.51 6.35
CA THR A 339 17.92 26.54 5.59
C THR A 339 19.16 26.26 6.46
N LYS A 340 18.99 26.09 7.77
CA LYS A 340 20.04 25.67 8.69
C LYS A 340 20.06 24.15 8.88
N PHE A 341 19.21 23.42 8.15
CA PHE A 341 19.07 21.97 8.23
C PHE A 341 18.59 21.48 9.60
N THR A 342 17.72 22.25 10.27
CA THR A 342 16.97 21.73 11.43
C THR A 342 16.02 20.64 10.96
N ASN A 343 16.09 19.44 11.53
CA ASN A 343 15.26 18.30 11.09
C ASN A 343 13.81 18.42 11.57
N TRP A 344 12.89 17.91 10.76
CA TRP A 344 11.56 17.55 11.24
C TRP A 344 11.64 16.43 12.27
N ASN A 345 10.67 16.39 13.18
CA ASN A 345 10.40 15.26 14.05
C ASN A 345 8.88 15.00 14.06
N SER A 346 8.46 13.93 14.73
CA SER A 346 7.06 13.55 14.75
C SER A 346 6.18 14.58 15.47
N ASP A 347 6.66 15.16 16.59
CA ASP A 347 5.90 16.20 17.32
C ASP A 347 5.55 17.40 16.44
N GLY A 348 6.45 17.81 15.55
CA GLY A 348 6.22 18.89 14.60
C GLY A 348 5.09 18.63 13.60
N VAL A 349 4.73 17.36 13.37
CA VAL A 349 3.67 16.96 12.44
C VAL A 349 2.48 16.26 13.12
N GLN A 350 2.41 16.31 14.45
CA GLN A 350 1.27 15.77 15.19
C GLN A 350 -0.03 16.45 14.75
N ASP A 351 -0.04 17.77 14.68
CA ASP A 351 -1.20 18.56 14.25
C ASP A 351 -1.16 18.82 12.75
N TRP A 352 -1.78 17.97 11.94
CA TRP A 352 -1.79 18.12 10.49
C TRP A 352 -2.47 19.41 10.03
N THR A 353 -3.40 19.97 10.82
CA THR A 353 -4.08 21.21 10.45
C THR A 353 -3.13 22.41 10.48
N SER A 354 -2.11 22.36 11.35
CA SER A 354 -1.04 23.36 11.38
C SER A 354 -0.14 23.34 10.14
N LEU A 355 -0.17 22.24 9.37
CA LEU A 355 0.57 22.07 8.11
C LEU A 355 -0.20 22.63 6.90
N GLY A 356 -1.39 23.19 7.12
CA GLY A 356 -2.15 23.93 6.10
C GLY A 356 -3.08 23.07 5.25
N TYR A 357 -3.41 21.86 5.67
CA TYR A 357 -4.37 20.97 5.00
C TYR A 357 -5.32 20.27 5.99
N THR A 358 -6.43 19.76 5.47
CA THR A 358 -7.37 18.90 6.19
C THR A 358 -8.11 17.99 5.20
N TYR A 359 -8.88 17.04 5.71
CA TYR A 359 -9.61 16.05 4.91
C TYR A 359 -11.12 16.25 4.99
N PRO A 360 -11.88 16.04 3.89
CA PRO A 360 -13.33 16.21 3.86
C PRO A 360 -14.07 15.41 4.95
N ASP A 361 -13.57 14.23 5.32
CA ASP A 361 -14.17 13.40 6.37
C ASP A 361 -14.17 14.08 7.74
N LEU A 362 -13.17 14.92 7.98
CA LEU A 362 -12.94 15.65 9.23
C LEU A 362 -13.47 17.08 9.19
N ALA A 363 -13.86 17.58 8.01
CA ALA A 363 -14.33 18.95 7.83
C ALA A 363 -15.73 19.16 8.46
N PRO A 364 -16.01 20.34 9.05
CA PRO A 364 -17.33 20.68 9.59
C PRO A 364 -18.40 20.74 8.48
N GLU A 365 -19.69 20.64 8.84
CA GLU A 365 -20.79 20.78 7.87
C GLU A 365 -20.93 22.20 7.33
N THR A 366 -20.62 23.19 8.16
CA THR A 366 -20.74 24.61 7.84
C THR A 366 -19.50 25.37 8.27
N GLY A 367 -19.05 26.28 7.41
CA GLY A 367 -17.89 27.13 7.67
C GLY A 367 -16.58 26.54 7.14
N PRO A 368 -15.59 27.40 6.85
CA PRO A 368 -14.35 26.99 6.18
C PRO A 368 -13.29 26.42 7.12
N SER A 369 -13.51 26.41 8.45
CA SER A 369 -12.47 26.10 9.44
C SER A 369 -12.95 25.22 10.59
N GLY A 370 -12.04 24.42 11.13
CA GLY A 370 -12.28 23.53 12.27
C GLY A 370 -12.43 22.06 11.88
N THR A 371 -12.83 21.25 12.85
CA THR A 371 -13.14 19.83 12.67
C THR A 371 -14.60 19.56 13.03
N ALA A 372 -15.24 18.65 12.29
CA ALA A 372 -16.60 18.17 12.61
C ALA A 372 -16.64 17.56 14.02
N PRO A 373 -17.81 17.47 14.70
CA PRO A 373 -17.97 16.70 15.92
C PRO A 373 -17.70 15.20 15.71
N LEU A 374 -17.21 14.50 16.74
CA LEU A 374 -16.84 13.07 16.66
C LEU A 374 -17.98 12.19 16.18
N GLU A 375 -19.20 12.44 16.65
CA GLU A 375 -20.40 11.69 16.23
C GLU A 375 -20.64 11.78 14.72
N LEU A 376 -20.46 12.97 14.13
CA LEU A 376 -20.62 13.17 12.69
C LEU A 376 -19.51 12.49 11.89
N VAL A 377 -18.25 12.59 12.36
CA VAL A 377 -17.12 11.89 11.74
C VAL A 377 -17.38 10.37 11.76
N GLN A 378 -17.75 9.82 12.92
CA GLN A 378 -18.04 8.39 13.07
C GLN A 378 -19.24 7.94 12.23
N LYS A 379 -20.27 8.78 12.10
CA LYS A 379 -21.41 8.52 11.19
C LYS A 379 -20.94 8.41 9.74
N ARG A 380 -20.17 9.39 9.23
CA ARG A 380 -19.63 9.38 7.87
C ARG A 380 -18.77 8.14 7.60
N LEU A 381 -17.87 7.81 8.53
CA LEU A 381 -16.99 6.65 8.42
C LEU A 381 -17.77 5.33 8.45
N THR A 382 -18.78 5.21 9.31
CA THR A 382 -19.65 4.02 9.39
C THR A 382 -20.49 3.85 8.13
N GLU A 383 -21.07 4.93 7.61
CA GLU A 383 -21.84 4.91 6.36
C GLU A 383 -20.96 4.49 5.17
N LYS A 384 -19.72 4.99 5.10
CA LYS A 384 -18.79 4.69 4.01
C LYS A 384 -18.18 3.29 4.15
N TYR A 385 -17.56 2.99 5.28
CA TYR A 385 -16.68 1.82 5.47
C TYR A 385 -17.30 0.65 6.24
N GLY A 386 -18.39 0.85 6.99
CA GLY A 386 -18.98 -0.13 7.92
C GLY A 386 -19.71 -1.31 7.27
N VAL A 387 -19.07 -2.01 6.32
CA VAL A 387 -19.65 -3.13 5.56
C VAL A 387 -20.02 -4.30 6.47
N LEU A 388 -19.13 -4.72 7.38
CA LEU A 388 -19.39 -5.82 8.32
C LEU A 388 -20.65 -5.55 9.14
N ARG A 389 -20.74 -4.37 9.76
CA ARG A 389 -21.90 -3.99 10.57
C ARG A 389 -23.20 -3.98 9.76
N ARG A 390 -23.19 -3.47 8.53
CA ARG A 390 -24.35 -3.47 7.63
C ARG A 390 -24.79 -4.89 7.29
N VAL A 391 -23.83 -5.77 6.99
CA VAL A 391 -24.09 -7.18 6.64
C VAL A 391 -24.66 -7.92 7.85
N LEU A 392 -24.03 -7.84 9.02
CA LEU A 392 -24.50 -8.50 10.25
C LEU A 392 -25.91 -8.05 10.63
N HIS A 393 -26.21 -6.75 10.55
CA HIS A 393 -27.56 -6.22 10.82
C HIS A 393 -28.60 -6.76 9.82
N LYS A 394 -28.27 -6.80 8.52
CA LYS A 394 -29.16 -7.34 7.50
C LYS A 394 -29.42 -8.83 7.70
N VAL A 395 -28.39 -9.61 8.02
CA VAL A 395 -28.54 -11.05 8.29
C VAL A 395 -29.35 -11.27 9.56
N GLY A 396 -29.01 -10.62 10.67
CA GLY A 396 -29.72 -10.78 11.94
C GLY A 396 -31.21 -10.37 11.90
N SER A 397 -31.57 -9.47 10.99
CA SER A 397 -32.98 -9.07 10.77
C SER A 397 -33.76 -10.01 9.83
N THR A 398 -33.08 -10.84 9.03
CA THR A 398 -33.73 -11.70 8.02
C THR A 398 -33.57 -13.19 8.29
N GLN A 399 -32.55 -13.59 9.03
CA GLN A 399 -32.17 -14.98 9.28
C GLN A 399 -31.82 -15.19 10.75
N LYS A 400 -32.09 -16.40 11.26
CA LYS A 400 -31.69 -16.79 12.62
C LYS A 400 -30.38 -17.58 12.53
N ILE A 401 -29.27 -16.89 12.76
CA ILE A 401 -27.94 -17.49 12.84
C ILE A 401 -27.31 -17.12 14.18
N GLU A 402 -26.76 -18.11 14.87
CA GLU A 402 -26.13 -17.93 16.18
C GLU A 402 -24.76 -17.25 16.04
N GLY A 403 -24.39 -16.42 17.02
CA GLY A 403 -23.04 -15.88 17.17
C GLY A 403 -22.69 -14.70 16.26
N LEU A 404 -23.68 -13.95 15.77
CA LEU A 404 -23.46 -12.71 15.00
C LEU A 404 -22.75 -11.60 15.78
N ASP A 405 -22.66 -11.74 17.10
CA ASP A 405 -21.93 -10.87 18.03
C ASP A 405 -20.44 -11.24 18.15
N ASN A 406 -20.01 -12.39 17.61
CA ASN A 406 -18.61 -12.77 17.59
C ASN A 406 -17.88 -12.16 16.39
N ASP A 407 -16.64 -11.72 16.64
CA ASP A 407 -15.71 -11.27 15.61
C ASP A 407 -14.48 -12.20 15.57
N TYR A 408 -14.09 -12.60 14.37
CA TYR A 408 -13.06 -13.58 14.10
C TYR A 408 -12.00 -13.00 13.19
N VAL A 409 -10.76 -13.11 13.66
CA VAL A 409 -9.57 -12.64 12.97
C VAL A 409 -8.48 -13.72 13.01
N ILE A 410 -7.62 -13.73 12.00
CA ILE A 410 -6.39 -14.52 12.01
C ILE A 410 -5.23 -13.57 12.33
N ASN A 411 -4.62 -13.75 13.49
CA ASN A 411 -3.45 -13.01 13.92
C ASN A 411 -2.17 -13.79 13.59
N VAL A 412 -1.14 -13.10 13.11
CA VAL A 412 0.16 -13.71 12.80
C VAL A 412 1.30 -12.85 13.33
N ILE A 413 2.31 -13.53 13.84
CA ILE A 413 3.64 -12.98 14.10
C ILE A 413 4.58 -13.60 13.09
N TYR A 414 5.39 -12.79 12.41
CA TYR A 414 6.32 -13.25 11.38
C TYR A 414 7.64 -12.47 11.43
N ASN A 415 8.69 -13.03 10.86
CA ASN A 415 9.98 -12.36 10.73
C ASN A 415 10.21 -11.91 9.28
N ARG A 416 10.09 -10.61 9.01
CA ARG A 416 10.28 -10.05 7.66
C ARG A 416 11.68 -10.28 7.06
N PHE A 417 12.66 -10.69 7.86
CA PHE A 417 14.02 -11.02 7.43
C PHE A 417 14.26 -12.52 7.21
N ASP A 418 13.25 -13.37 7.43
CA ASP A 418 13.28 -14.74 6.94
C ASP A 418 13.50 -14.76 5.42
N LEU A 419 13.92 -15.91 4.89
CA LEU A 419 14.27 -16.04 3.47
C LEU A 419 15.34 -15.03 3.01
N ASN A 420 16.26 -14.67 3.92
CA ASN A 420 17.33 -13.70 3.71
C ASN A 420 16.85 -12.28 3.36
N GLY A 421 15.67 -11.90 3.87
CA GLY A 421 15.06 -10.59 3.64
C GLY A 421 14.39 -10.43 2.28
N ILE A 422 14.27 -11.51 1.51
CA ILE A 422 13.41 -11.53 0.32
C ILE A 422 11.95 -11.37 0.77
N SER A 423 11.20 -10.48 0.13
CA SER A 423 9.77 -10.34 0.36
C SER A 423 9.04 -11.67 0.14
N TYR A 424 8.04 -11.94 0.96
CA TYR A 424 7.23 -13.14 0.86
C TYR A 424 5.79 -12.84 1.29
N SER A 425 4.87 -13.69 0.88
CA SER A 425 3.46 -13.58 1.23
C SER A 425 3.03 -14.80 2.03
N ILE A 426 2.32 -14.58 3.13
CA ILE A 426 1.65 -15.62 3.92
C ILE A 426 0.20 -15.66 3.45
N HIS A 427 -0.20 -16.75 2.83
CA HIS A 427 -1.53 -16.97 2.29
C HIS A 427 -2.34 -17.83 3.24
N PHE A 428 -3.61 -17.47 3.46
CA PHE A 428 -4.52 -18.21 4.33
C PHE A 428 -5.69 -18.75 3.53
N PHE A 429 -6.09 -19.97 3.88
CA PHE A 429 -7.20 -20.69 3.28
C PHE A 429 -8.07 -21.24 4.40
N ILE A 430 -9.38 -21.20 4.22
CA ILE A 430 -10.32 -21.93 5.08
C ILE A 430 -11.02 -22.91 4.15
N GLY A 431 -10.94 -24.22 4.36
CA GLY A 431 -11.48 -25.18 3.40
C GLY A 431 -10.89 -26.58 3.53
N LYS A 432 -10.91 -27.35 2.44
CA LYS A 432 -10.21 -28.64 2.39
C LYS A 432 -8.80 -28.44 1.87
N GLU A 433 -7.81 -29.01 2.57
CA GLU A 433 -6.41 -28.91 2.14
C GLU A 433 -6.17 -29.47 0.73
N SER A 434 -6.91 -30.51 0.33
CA SER A 434 -6.84 -31.11 -1.02
C SER A 434 -7.25 -30.17 -2.15
N ASP A 435 -8.02 -29.15 -1.84
CA ASP A 435 -8.62 -28.23 -2.80
C ASP A 435 -7.75 -26.96 -2.96
N ILE A 436 -6.73 -26.80 -2.12
CA ILE A 436 -5.72 -25.74 -2.25
C ILE A 436 -4.87 -26.04 -3.50
N PRO A 437 -4.76 -25.10 -4.46
CA PRO A 437 -3.94 -25.29 -5.65
C PRO A 437 -2.50 -25.66 -5.29
N LYS A 438 -1.84 -26.45 -6.14
CA LYS A 438 -0.43 -26.82 -5.93
C LYS A 438 0.53 -25.68 -6.28
N SER A 439 0.18 -24.89 -7.28
CA SER A 439 0.96 -23.76 -7.76
C SER A 439 0.61 -22.50 -6.95
N PRO A 440 1.61 -21.79 -6.37
CA PRO A 440 1.37 -20.51 -5.71
C PRO A 440 0.69 -19.47 -6.59
N ALA A 441 0.98 -19.47 -7.90
CA ALA A 441 0.39 -18.53 -8.85
C ALA A 441 -1.14 -18.63 -8.92
N ASP A 442 -1.70 -19.79 -8.57
CA ASP A 442 -3.13 -20.09 -8.62
C ASP A 442 -3.80 -19.97 -7.24
N TYR A 443 -3.07 -19.67 -6.16
CA TYR A 443 -3.62 -19.63 -4.80
C TYR A 443 -4.81 -18.69 -4.68
N LYS A 444 -4.74 -17.53 -5.34
CA LYS A 444 -5.82 -16.55 -5.35
C LYS A 444 -7.04 -16.99 -6.18
N LEU A 445 -6.91 -18.01 -7.04
CA LEU A 445 -8.06 -18.59 -7.77
C LEU A 445 -8.83 -19.60 -6.91
N SER A 446 -8.30 -19.97 -5.74
CA SER A 446 -9.00 -20.88 -4.82
C SER A 446 -10.20 -20.19 -4.18
N VAL A 447 -11.36 -20.84 -4.23
CA VAL A 447 -12.56 -20.41 -3.50
C VAL A 447 -12.40 -20.42 -1.98
N ASP A 448 -11.37 -21.11 -1.49
CA ASP A 448 -11.08 -21.26 -0.08
C ASP A 448 -10.02 -20.25 0.40
N TYR A 449 -9.41 -19.47 -0.50
CA TYR A 449 -8.51 -18.38 -0.16
C TYR A 449 -9.27 -17.25 0.56
N ILE A 450 -8.74 -16.78 1.69
CA ILE A 450 -9.41 -15.74 2.50
C ILE A 450 -8.57 -14.47 2.68
N GLY A 451 -7.36 -14.43 2.13
CA GLY A 451 -6.46 -13.29 2.23
C GLY A 451 -5.03 -13.68 2.56
N GLY A 452 -4.18 -12.67 2.77
CA GLY A 452 -2.78 -12.90 3.08
C GLY A 452 -2.07 -11.66 3.59
N ILE A 453 -0.88 -11.88 4.12
CA ILE A 453 -0.01 -10.84 4.67
C ILE A 453 1.27 -10.82 3.85
N HIS A 454 1.64 -9.63 3.38
CA HIS A 454 2.84 -9.44 2.58
C HIS A 454 3.95 -8.83 3.41
N THR A 455 5.13 -9.44 3.38
CA THR A 455 6.34 -8.89 3.97
C THR A 455 6.96 -7.94 2.97
N PHE A 456 6.57 -6.67 3.04
CA PHE A 456 7.13 -5.62 2.19
C PHE A 456 8.57 -5.35 2.64
N SER A 457 9.52 -6.14 2.15
CA SER A 457 10.95 -6.10 2.50
C SER A 457 11.81 -6.09 1.23
N SER A 458 13.13 -6.20 1.38
CA SER A 458 14.07 -6.28 0.26
C SER A 458 15.35 -6.99 0.70
N ASN A 459 15.88 -7.84 -0.17
CA ASN A 459 17.09 -8.64 0.06
C ASN A 459 18.36 -7.79 0.03
N TYR A 460 18.79 -7.32 1.19
CA TYR A 460 19.88 -6.35 1.26
C TYR A 460 21.26 -6.92 0.87
N TRP A 461 21.49 -8.23 1.07
CA TRP A 461 22.79 -8.89 0.87
C TRP A 461 23.21 -9.07 -0.60
N THR A 462 22.27 -8.91 -1.54
CA THR A 462 22.47 -9.29 -2.94
C THR A 462 22.53 -8.11 -3.90
N ARG A 463 22.21 -6.89 -3.43
CA ARG A 463 22.30 -5.63 -4.20
C ARG A 463 23.75 -5.09 -4.32
N GLY A 464 24.73 -6.00 -4.36
CA GLY A 464 25.98 -5.78 -5.08
C GLY A 464 27.06 -4.84 -4.51
N ASN A 465 27.02 -4.35 -3.27
CA ASN A 465 28.05 -3.40 -2.82
C ASN A 465 29.01 -3.95 -1.76
N LYS A 466 30.22 -4.36 -2.19
CA LYS A 466 31.36 -4.62 -1.29
C LYS A 466 31.89 -3.34 -0.59
N ASN A 467 31.45 -2.15 -1.00
CA ASN A 467 32.00 -0.85 -0.58
C ASN A 467 30.95 0.21 -0.17
N GLY A 468 29.90 -0.18 0.57
CA GLY A 468 29.13 0.75 1.39
C GLY A 468 27.89 1.37 0.75
N VAL A 469 26.72 0.97 1.26
CA VAL A 469 25.55 1.74 1.76
C VAL A 469 24.55 0.66 2.24
N ASN A 470 23.90 0.85 3.40
CA ASN A 470 22.93 -0.10 3.96
C ASN A 470 21.62 0.58 4.41
N CYS A 471 20.45 -0.08 4.30
CA CYS A 471 19.21 0.36 4.95
C CYS A 471 19.39 0.28 6.47
N GLU A 472 19.70 1.40 7.12
CA GLU A 472 20.03 1.43 8.56
C GLU A 472 18.89 0.89 9.42
N ASN A 473 17.65 1.31 9.13
CA ASN A 473 16.45 0.81 9.80
C ASN A 473 16.34 -0.73 9.68
N CYS A 474 16.52 -1.27 8.47
CA CYS A 474 16.45 -2.71 8.22
C CYS A 474 17.55 -3.47 8.98
N GLN A 475 18.79 -2.94 9.00
CA GLN A 475 19.91 -3.56 9.71
C GLN A 475 19.71 -3.56 11.23
N LYS A 476 19.22 -2.45 11.80
CA LYS A 476 18.89 -2.37 13.23
C LYS A 476 17.86 -3.43 13.59
N GLN A 477 16.77 -3.49 12.85
CA GLN A 477 15.69 -4.46 13.06
C GLN A 477 16.17 -5.91 12.93
N GLN A 478 16.99 -6.22 11.92
CA GLN A 478 17.56 -7.57 11.74
C GLN A 478 18.47 -7.95 12.91
N LYS A 479 19.31 -7.01 13.38
CA LYS A 479 20.24 -7.24 14.51
C LYS A 479 19.52 -7.55 15.82
N ILE A 480 18.36 -6.92 16.05
CA ILE A 480 17.56 -7.15 17.26
C ILE A 480 16.50 -8.24 17.08
N HIS A 481 16.46 -8.92 15.93
CA HIS A 481 15.44 -9.91 15.57
C HIS A 481 14.01 -9.37 15.70
N GLN A 482 13.79 -8.12 15.28
CA GLN A 482 12.49 -7.47 15.34
C GLN A 482 11.45 -8.27 14.55
N LEU A 483 10.43 -8.76 15.25
CA LEU A 483 9.30 -9.43 14.64
C LEU A 483 8.31 -8.40 14.09
N SER A 484 7.46 -8.87 13.19
CA SER A 484 6.33 -8.14 12.63
C SER A 484 5.02 -8.83 13.00
N LYS A 485 3.93 -8.07 13.02
CA LYS A 485 2.56 -8.52 13.29
C LYS A 485 1.64 -8.20 12.12
N GLY A 486 0.57 -8.97 12.01
CA GLY A 486 -0.53 -8.69 11.10
C GLY A 486 -1.79 -9.44 11.48
N GLN A 487 -2.91 -9.01 10.91
CA GLN A 487 -4.24 -9.53 11.21
C GLN A 487 -5.11 -9.57 9.96
N VAL A 488 -5.78 -10.70 9.71
CA VAL A 488 -6.72 -10.87 8.60
C VAL A 488 -8.14 -11.05 9.18
N PRO A 489 -9.06 -10.10 8.97
CA PRO A 489 -10.47 -10.28 9.31
C PRO A 489 -11.09 -11.42 8.50
N VAL A 490 -11.82 -12.33 9.17
CA VAL A 490 -12.45 -13.50 8.51
C VAL A 490 -13.93 -13.68 8.83
N THR A 491 -14.52 -12.81 9.64
CA THR A 491 -15.93 -12.87 10.04
C THR A 491 -16.89 -12.92 8.86
N LEU A 492 -16.71 -12.05 7.85
CA LEU A 492 -17.55 -12.05 6.65
C LEU A 492 -17.40 -13.35 5.84
N ALA A 493 -16.19 -13.88 5.72
CA ALA A 493 -15.92 -15.13 5.01
C ALA A 493 -16.59 -16.32 5.71
N LEU A 494 -16.48 -16.41 7.04
CA LEU A 494 -17.15 -17.44 7.83
C LEU A 494 -18.67 -17.33 7.76
N LEU A 495 -19.20 -16.10 7.86
CA LEU A 495 -20.63 -15.85 7.75
C LEU A 495 -21.17 -16.28 6.39
N GLN A 496 -20.47 -15.91 5.31
CA GLN A 496 -20.85 -16.29 3.96
C GLN A 496 -20.95 -17.82 3.83
N ARG A 497 -19.98 -18.55 4.37
CA ARG A 497 -19.94 -20.02 4.32
C ARG A 497 -21.07 -20.64 5.13
N ALA A 498 -21.35 -20.11 6.32
CA ALA A 498 -22.44 -20.57 7.17
C ALA A 498 -23.82 -20.37 6.54
N LEU A 499 -23.98 -19.35 5.70
CA LEU A 499 -25.21 -19.05 4.96
C LEU A 499 -25.31 -19.80 3.62
N ASN A 500 -24.19 -20.31 3.10
CA ASN A 500 -24.14 -20.98 1.80
C ASN A 500 -24.65 -22.43 1.92
N LYS A 501 -25.28 -22.94 0.85
CA LYS A 501 -25.77 -24.33 0.76
C LYS A 501 -24.81 -25.28 0.04
N ASP A 502 -23.63 -24.81 -0.32
CA ASP A 502 -22.60 -25.60 -0.98
C ASP A 502 -22.01 -26.63 0.00
N GLU A 503 -21.95 -27.88 -0.45
CA GLU A 503 -21.48 -29.00 0.37
C GLU A 503 -20.02 -28.83 0.83
N ARG A 504 -19.22 -28.00 0.14
CA ARG A 504 -17.85 -27.67 0.54
C ARG A 504 -17.76 -27.08 1.94
N TRP A 505 -18.75 -26.31 2.37
CA TRP A 505 -18.76 -25.66 3.68
C TRP A 505 -19.88 -26.15 4.61
N ALA A 506 -20.47 -27.32 4.34
CA ALA A 506 -21.54 -27.88 5.17
C ALA A 506 -21.18 -28.07 6.66
N ALA A 507 -19.88 -28.06 7.00
CA ALA A 507 -19.37 -28.17 8.36
C ALA A 507 -19.45 -26.87 9.18
N ILE A 508 -19.72 -25.71 8.56
CA ILE A 508 -19.99 -24.45 9.26
C ILE A 508 -21.45 -24.02 9.03
N SER A 509 -22.20 -23.80 10.11
CA SER A 509 -23.64 -23.49 10.05
C SER A 509 -24.03 -22.27 10.88
N HIS A 510 -23.16 -21.82 11.78
CA HIS A 510 -23.33 -20.61 12.57
C HIS A 510 -21.97 -20.07 13.03
N LEU A 511 -21.98 -18.89 13.65
CA LEU A 511 -20.80 -18.19 14.15
C LEU A 511 -20.67 -18.31 15.68
N GLY A 512 -21.17 -19.40 16.27
CA GLY A 512 -20.99 -19.67 17.70
C GLY A 512 -19.51 -19.96 17.99
N LYS A 513 -18.98 -19.43 19.09
CA LYS A 513 -17.55 -19.53 19.44
C LYS A 513 -17.00 -20.95 19.32
N ASP A 514 -17.60 -21.91 20.03
CA ASP A 514 -17.10 -23.29 20.08
C ASP A 514 -17.18 -23.98 18.70
N HIS A 515 -18.26 -23.70 17.96
CA HIS A 515 -18.47 -24.24 16.61
C HIS A 515 -17.43 -23.73 15.61
N VAL A 516 -17.16 -22.42 15.62
CA VAL A 516 -16.14 -21.83 14.76
C VAL A 516 -14.75 -22.33 15.14
N VAL A 517 -14.44 -22.48 16.42
CA VAL A 517 -13.15 -23.06 16.86
C VAL A 517 -12.98 -24.48 16.35
N GLU A 518 -14.01 -25.32 16.46
CA GLU A 518 -13.98 -26.69 15.92
C GLU A 518 -13.78 -26.69 14.41
N TYR A 519 -14.52 -25.87 13.67
CA TYR A 519 -14.42 -25.75 12.23
C TYR A 519 -13.02 -25.27 11.80
N MET A 520 -12.53 -24.19 12.38
CA MET A 520 -11.23 -23.61 12.04
C MET A 520 -10.07 -24.54 12.34
N THR A 521 -10.15 -25.34 13.41
CA THR A 521 -9.12 -26.34 13.75
C THR A 521 -8.92 -27.37 12.63
N LYS A 522 -9.97 -27.69 11.87
CA LYS A 522 -9.94 -28.68 10.79
C LYS A 522 -9.70 -28.07 9.41
N HIS A 523 -10.06 -26.80 9.22
CA HIS A 523 -10.18 -26.18 7.90
C HIS A 523 -9.28 -24.98 7.67
N LEU A 524 -8.65 -24.39 8.70
CA LEU A 524 -7.69 -23.30 8.53
C LEU A 524 -6.34 -23.85 8.09
N HIS A 525 -5.87 -23.39 6.93
CA HIS A 525 -4.58 -23.71 6.36
C HIS A 525 -3.83 -22.43 5.97
N TRP A 526 -2.50 -22.51 5.93
CA TRP A 526 -1.68 -21.40 5.46
C TRP A 526 -0.46 -21.89 4.66
N ARG A 527 0.08 -21.00 3.81
CA ARG A 527 1.30 -21.23 3.00
C ARG A 527 2.12 -19.95 2.94
N ALA A 528 3.42 -20.03 3.18
CA ALA A 528 4.34 -18.92 2.96
C ALA A 528 5.06 -19.09 1.60
N VAL A 529 5.02 -18.05 0.77
CA VAL A 529 5.56 -18.08 -0.60
C VAL A 529 6.51 -16.91 -0.78
N ALA A 530 7.78 -17.20 -1.08
CA ALA A 530 8.74 -16.18 -1.47
C ALA A 530 8.26 -15.47 -2.75
N VAL A 531 8.34 -14.15 -2.79
CA VAL A 531 8.20 -13.41 -4.04
C VAL A 531 9.43 -13.74 -4.88
N SER A 532 9.26 -14.57 -5.90
CA SER A 532 10.35 -15.01 -6.77
C SER A 532 10.95 -13.85 -7.57
N ILE A 533 12.00 -13.23 -7.02
CA ILE A 533 13.08 -12.59 -7.79
C ILE A 533 14.11 -13.66 -8.24
N LEU A 534 13.96 -14.91 -7.79
CA LEU A 534 14.96 -15.99 -7.95
C LEU A 534 14.89 -16.80 -9.26
N LEU A 535 14.24 -16.32 -10.32
CA LEU A 535 14.40 -16.91 -11.66
C LEU A 535 15.58 -16.31 -12.47
N PHE A 536 16.40 -15.46 -11.85
CA PHE A 536 17.73 -15.14 -12.38
C PHE A 536 18.73 -16.19 -11.87
N PRO A 537 19.11 -17.21 -12.67
CA PRO A 537 20.30 -17.98 -12.34
C PRO A 537 21.47 -17.00 -12.34
N ARG A 538 22.12 -16.82 -11.19
CA ARG A 538 23.41 -16.12 -11.18
C ARG A 538 24.38 -16.95 -12.02
N PRO A 539 25.09 -16.35 -12.98
CA PRO A 539 26.24 -17.02 -13.55
C PRO A 539 27.21 -17.34 -12.40
N SER A 540 27.59 -18.61 -12.34
CA SER A 540 28.63 -19.16 -11.47
C SER A 540 29.95 -18.41 -11.57
#